data_AF-A0A096ZUD4-F1
#
_entry.id   AF-A0A096ZUD4-F1
#
_cell.length_a   1.000
_cell.length_b   1.000
_cell.length_c   1.000
_cell.angle_alpha   90.00
_cell.angle_beta   90.00
_cell.angle_gamma   90.00
#
_symmetry.space_group_name_H-M   'P 1'
#
loop_
_entity.id
_entity.type
_entity.pdbx_description
1 polymer ?
#
loop_
_entity_poly.entity_id
_entity_poly.type
_entity_poly.pdbx_seq_one_letter_code
_entity_poly.pdbx_strand_id
1 'polypeptide(L)' 'MIIAFQLAVFALIVTSSILLISDGLVFASSDGRSSNLYVVFSGTSLWIALDFADAIDISLIS' A
#
# COMPACT_ATOMS: atom_id res chain seq x y z
N MET A 1 -4.61 10.90 17.52
CA MET A 1 -3.30 10.50 16.99
C MET A 1 -3.03 9.02 17.18
N ILE A 2 -3.00 8.47 18.41
CA ILE A 2 -2.75 7.02 18.61
C ILE A 2 -3.73 6.12 17.81
N ILE A 3 -5.03 6.43 17.81
CA ILE A 3 -6.01 5.69 17.00
C ILE A 3 -5.79 5.86 15.49
N ALA A 4 -5.44 7.07 15.03
CA ALA A 4 -5.16 7.31 13.61
C ALA A 4 -3.91 6.56 13.16
N PHE A 5 -2.84 6.60 13.96
CA PHE A 5 -1.61 5.84 13.77
C PHE A 5 -1.86 4.32 13.76
N GLN A 6 -2.65 3.79 14.70
CA GLN A 6 -3.01 2.38 14.71
C GLN A 6 -3.80 1.97 13.45
N LEU A 7 -4.70 2.83 12.96
CA LEU A 7 -5.39 2.60 11.69
C LEU A 7 -4.45 2.70 10.49
N ALA A 8 -3.51 3.64 10.49
CA ALA A 8 -2.52 3.81 9.41
C ALA A 8 -1.61 2.59 9.29
N VAL A 9 -1.07 2.10 10.42
CA VAL A 9 -0.28 0.86 10.49
C VAL A 9 -1.10 -0.34 10.02
N PHE A 10 -2.36 -0.45 10.43
CA PHE A 10 -3.25 -1.53 9.97
C PHE A 10 -3.49 -1.46 8.45
N ALA A 11 -3.77 -0.28 7.91
CA ALA A 11 -3.95 -0.07 6.48
C ALA A 11 -2.68 -0.36 5.69
N LEU A 12 -1.50 -0.01 6.22
CA LEU A 12 -0.21 -0.31 5.62
C LEU A 12 0.05 -1.82 5.53
N ILE A 13 -0.25 -2.58 6.60
CA ILE A 13 -0.12 -4.04 6.63
C ILE A 13 -1.04 -4.70 5.59
N VAL A 14 -2.31 -4.28 5.54
CA VAL A 14 -3.30 -4.82 4.59
C VAL A 14 -2.88 -4.50 3.16
N THR A 15 -2.50 -3.25 2.88
CA THR A 15 -2.09 -2.81 1.54
C THR A 15 -0.81 -3.51 1.08
N SER A 16 0.16 -3.70 1.98
CA SER A 16 1.39 -4.43 1.70
C SER A 16 1.10 -5.91 1.37
N SER A 17 0.19 -6.54 2.11
CA SER A 17 -0.24 -7.92 1.83
C SER A 17 -0.92 -8.05 0.46
N ILE A 18 -1.77 -7.07 0.10
CA ILE A 18 -2.43 -7.02 -1.21
C ILE A 18 -1.39 -6.84 -2.31
N LEU A 19 -0.41 -5.95 -2.13
CA LEU A 19 0.65 -5.71 -3.11
C LEU A 19 1.53 -6.93 -3.34
N LEU A 20 1.93 -7.64 -2.29
CA LEU A 20 2.72 -8.88 -2.41
C LEU A 20 2.03 -9.94 -3.26
N ILE A 21 0.72 -10.10 -3.09
CA ILE A 21 -0.09 -11.06 -3.86
C ILE A 21 -0.32 -10.52 -5.29
N SER A 22 -0.62 -9.23 -5.41
CA SER A 22 -0.95 -8.59 -6.69
C SER A 22 0.26 -8.55 -7.62
N ASP A 23 1.46 -8.20 -7.14
CA ASP A 23 2.67 -8.27 -7.96
C ASP A 23 2.88 -9.68 -8.50
N GLY A 24 2.84 -10.70 -7.63
CA GLY A 24 2.96 -12.10 -8.06
C GLY A 24 1.93 -12.50 -9.11
N LEU A 25 0.68 -12.02 -8.99
CA LEU A 25 -0.40 -12.30 -9.93
C LEU A 25 -0.22 -11.57 -11.28
N VAL A 26 0.21 -10.31 -11.24
CA VAL A 26 0.42 -9.49 -12.44
C VAL A 26 1.63 -9.96 -13.23
N PHE A 27 2.70 -10.39 -12.58
CA PHE A 27 3.86 -10.98 -13.24
C PHE A 27 3.57 -12.36 -13.86
N ALA A 28 2.59 -13.10 -13.34
CA ALA A 28 2.19 -14.40 -13.89
C ALA A 28 1.28 -14.32 -15.14
N SER A 29 0.61 -13.19 -15.37
CA SER A 29 -0.35 -13.01 -16.46
C SER A 29 0.22 -12.14 -17.59
N SER A 30 0.71 -12.77 -18.67
CA SER A 30 1.22 -12.08 -19.88
C SER A 30 0.14 -11.30 -20.65
N ASP A 31 -1.12 -11.76 -20.64
CA ASP A 31 -2.19 -11.23 -21.50
C ASP A 31 -2.97 -10.05 -20.88
N GLY A 32 -3.00 -9.94 -19.55
CA GLY A 32 -3.73 -8.90 -18.79
C GLY A 32 -2.88 -7.71 -18.31
N ARG A 33 -1.60 -7.63 -18.71
CA ARG A 33 -0.60 -6.69 -18.15
C ARG A 33 -1.03 -5.22 -18.24
N SER A 34 -1.59 -4.75 -19.35
CA SER A 34 -1.95 -3.33 -19.50
C SER A 34 -3.06 -2.86 -18.57
N SER A 35 -4.06 -3.71 -18.30
CA SER A 35 -5.16 -3.43 -17.38
C SER A 35 -4.72 -3.50 -15.92
N ASN A 36 -3.87 -4.48 -15.58
CA ASN A 36 -3.41 -4.68 -14.21
C ASN A 36 -2.28 -3.72 -13.79
N LEU A 37 -1.58 -3.10 -14.73
CA LEU A 37 -0.55 -2.10 -14.46
C LEU A 37 -1.10 -0.88 -13.70
N TYR A 38 -2.32 -0.43 -14.01
CA TYR A 38 -2.95 0.69 -13.28
C TYR A 38 -3.29 0.31 -11.84
N VAL A 39 -3.69 -0.94 -11.59
CA VAL A 39 -4.00 -1.44 -10.24
C VAL A 39 -2.72 -1.53 -9.40
N VAL A 40 -1.64 -2.07 -9.97
CA VAL A 40 -0.33 -2.13 -9.30
C VAL A 40 0.23 -0.73 -9.07
N PHE A 41 0.10 0.18 -10.02
CA PHE A 41 0.53 1.58 -9.87
C PHE A 41 -0.28 2.33 -8.80
N SER A 42 -1.60 2.14 -8.78
CA SER A 42 -2.46 2.73 -7.75
C SER A 42 -2.20 2.13 -6.37
N GLY A 43 -1.90 0.84 -6.28
CA GLY A 43 -1.57 0.19 -5.01
C GLY A 43 -0.21 0.62 -4.46
N THR A 44 0.81 0.70 -5.31
CA THR A 44 2.16 1.14 -4.92
C THR A 44 2.20 2.61 -4.52
N SER A 45 1.46 3.48 -5.22
CA SER A 45 1.33 4.89 -4.82
C SER A 45 0.57 5.06 -3.51
N LEU A 46 -0.51 4.29 -3.28
CA LEU A 46 -1.21 4.27 -2.00
C LEU A 46 -0.28 3.80 -0.86
N TRP A 47 0.54 2.78 -1.12
CA TRP A 47 1.49 2.26 -0.14
C TRP A 47 2.54 3.30 0.26
N ILE A 48 3.11 4.03 -0.71
CA ILE A 48 4.06 5.13 -0.43
C ILE A 48 3.39 6.28 0.33
N ALA A 49 2.14 6.64 -0.02
CA ALA A 49 1.41 7.70 0.67
C ALA A 49 1.10 7.32 2.14
N LEU A 50 0.76 6.05 2.39
CA LEU A 50 0.55 5.51 3.74
C LEU A 50 1.83 5.53 4.58
N ASP A 51 2.98 5.18 4.00
CA ASP A 51 4.28 5.21 4.68
C ASP A 51 4.64 6.63 5.14
N PHE A 52 4.40 7.62 4.29
CA PHE A 52 4.62 9.03 4.63
C PHE A 52 3.63 9.54 5.69
N ALA A 53 2.37 9.11 5.64
CA ALA A 53 1.37 9.44 6.66
C ALA A 53 1.76 8.87 8.03
N ASP A 54 2.25 7.63 8.08
CA ASP A 54 2.70 6.97 9.30
C ASP A 54 3.88 7.73 9.94
N ALA A 55 4.86 8.16 9.13
CA ALA A 55 5.98 8.97 9.59
C ALA A 55 5.54 10.31 10.20
N ILE A 56 4.53 10.96 9.61
CA ILE A 56 3.95 12.19 10.17
C ILE A 56 3.25 11.88 11.49
N ASP A 57 2.40 10.85 11.54
CA ASP A 57 1.70 10.47 12.76
C ASP A 57 2.68 10.12 13.91
N ILE A 58 3.80 9.44 13.62
CA ILE A 58 4.89 9.19 14.57
C ILE A 58 5.46 10.50 15.10
N SER A 59 5.76 11.45 14.22
CA SER A 59 6.34 12.74 14.60
C SER A 59 5.40 13.58 15.47
N LEU A 60 4.09 13.42 15.29
CA LEU A 60 3.09 14.14 16.07
C LEU A 60 2.83 13.46 17.43
N ILE A 61 2.91 12.12 17.51
CA ILE A 61 2.72 11.31 18.75
C ILE A 61 3.87 11.46 19.74
N SER A 62 5.09 11.70 19.26
CA SER A 62 6.26 11.98 20.08
C SER A 62 6.14 13.27 20.88
#